data_AF-A0A7W8HG95-F1
#
_entry.id   AF-A0A7W8HG95-F1
#
_cell.length_a   1.000
_cell.length_b   1.000
_cell.length_c   1.000
_cell.angle_alpha   90.00
_cell.angle_beta   90.00
_cell.angle_gamma   90.00
#
_symmetry.space_group_name_H-M   'P 1'
#
loop_
_entity.id
_entity.type
_entity.pdbx_description
1 polymer ?
#
loop_
_entity_poly.entity_id
_entity_poly.type
_entity_poly.pdbx_seq_one_letter_code
_entity_poly.pdbx_strand_id
1 'polypeptide(L)'
;MGPNRKPPVLSHHLKLEQGAVPDTWPDVTAFAEWYLSAGMPMMIPSDYEIFLSDDASAMCLFRKGQFQVELYMVYPGPLVPIHEHPDVEVIKYYSGTFDHIEGGRFVRQRKAEGRPVLKKGEAHGAGFQLQGEKGGFALFAFQHWAPDLKPCTVAARWKGKTVGPKQEALIRRFYPDAYVVEGYADVTRRMSDPEGFAYRSSGAIPVSQL
;
A
#
# COMPACT_ATOMS: atom_id res chain seq x y z
N MET A 1 -19.87 43.87 29.34
CA MET A 1 -18.68 43.84 28.46
C MET A 1 -17.76 42.74 28.96
N GLY A 2 -17.77 41.57 28.32
CA GLY A 2 -16.84 40.48 28.64
C GLY A 2 -15.53 40.66 27.87
N PRO A 3 -14.37 40.25 28.43
CA PRO A 3 -13.10 40.43 27.75
C PRO A 3 -13.02 39.57 26.50
N ASN A 4 -12.76 40.25 25.39
CA ASN A 4 -12.57 39.73 24.04
C ASN A 4 -11.30 38.85 24.02
N ARG A 5 -11.42 37.56 24.33
CA ARG A 5 -10.30 36.61 24.22
C ARG A 5 -10.12 36.26 22.75
N LYS A 6 -9.06 36.80 22.13
CA LYS A 6 -8.58 36.32 20.83
C LYS A 6 -8.35 34.81 20.93
N PRO A 7 -8.82 33.99 19.96
CA PRO A 7 -8.51 32.57 19.95
C PRO A 7 -6.98 32.39 19.86
N PRO A 8 -6.42 31.37 20.52
CA PRO A 8 -5.00 31.10 20.41
C PRO A 8 -4.67 30.77 18.94
N VAL A 9 -3.78 31.56 18.35
CA VAL A 9 -3.14 31.19 17.09
C VAL A 9 -2.23 30.02 17.43
N LEU A 10 -2.60 28.82 16.99
CA LEU A 10 -1.74 27.64 17.07
C LEU A 10 -0.54 27.87 16.14
N SER A 11 0.49 28.55 16.62
CA SER A 11 1.81 28.54 15.98
C SER A 11 2.49 27.20 16.32
N HIS A 12 1.97 26.11 15.78
CA HIS A 12 2.69 24.85 15.74
C HIS A 12 3.77 24.95 14.68
N HIS A 13 4.84 25.68 14.98
CA HIS A 13 6.14 25.23 14.52
C HIS A 13 6.46 23.96 15.33
N LEU A 14 5.90 22.83 14.89
CA LEU A 14 6.56 21.54 15.07
C LEU A 14 7.91 21.71 14.39
N LYS A 15 8.90 22.20 15.14
CA LYS A 15 10.29 21.93 14.84
C LYS A 15 10.42 20.42 15.03
N LEU A 16 10.12 19.69 13.96
CA LEU A 16 10.80 18.43 13.71
C LEU A 16 12.27 18.76 13.96
N GLU A 17 12.89 18.16 14.99
CA GLU A 17 14.34 18.04 15.02
C GLU A 17 14.68 17.25 13.75
N GLN A 18 14.83 17.99 12.65
CA GLN A 18 14.85 17.51 11.28
C GLN A 18 16.15 16.76 11.07
N GLY A 19 16.12 15.44 11.30
CA GLY A 19 16.96 14.57 10.51
C GLY A 19 16.65 14.85 9.04
N ALA A 20 17.65 15.26 8.26
CA ALA A 20 17.48 15.50 6.83
C ALA A 20 16.86 14.24 6.20
N VAL A 21 15.83 14.42 5.36
CA VAL A 21 15.26 13.32 4.58
C VAL A 21 16.36 12.80 3.66
N PRO A 22 16.77 11.52 3.77
CA PRO A 22 17.77 10.93 2.87
C PRO A 22 17.34 11.05 1.40
N ASP A 23 18.31 11.11 0.49
CA ASP A 23 18.01 11.10 -0.93
C ASP A 23 17.53 9.74 -1.43
N THR A 24 17.95 8.65 -0.78
CA THR A 24 17.54 7.28 -1.06
C THR A 24 17.76 6.36 0.15
N TRP A 25 17.23 5.14 0.06
CA TRP A 25 17.47 4.03 0.97
C TRP A 25 17.96 2.81 0.17
N PRO A 26 18.68 1.87 0.80
CA PRO A 26 19.14 0.66 0.12
C PRO A 26 17.99 -0.30 -0.25
N ASP A 27 16.93 -0.35 0.56
CA ASP A 27 15.76 -1.19 0.33
C ASP A 27 14.52 -0.67 1.10
N VAL A 28 13.37 -1.34 0.90
CA VAL A 28 12.10 -0.98 1.54
C VAL A 28 12.12 -1.12 3.08
N THR A 29 12.95 -2.01 3.62
CA THR A 29 13.08 -2.22 5.07
C THR A 29 13.78 -1.03 5.71
N ALA A 30 14.94 -0.63 5.19
CA ALA A 30 15.67 0.54 5.65
C ALA A 30 14.84 1.83 5.52
N PHE A 31 14.04 1.92 4.45
CA PHE A 31 13.08 3.02 4.28
C PHE A 31 11.97 3.01 5.35
N ALA A 32 11.36 1.86 5.63
CA ALA A 32 10.32 1.73 6.65
C ALA A 32 10.84 2.04 8.06
N GLU A 33 12.03 1.52 8.41
CA GLU A 33 12.71 1.80 9.68
C GLU A 33 13.01 3.29 9.85
N TRP A 34 13.54 3.93 8.79
CA TRP A 34 13.75 5.38 8.78
C TRP A 34 12.43 6.14 8.96
N TYR A 35 11.40 5.82 8.19
CA TYR A 35 10.13 6.55 8.24
C TYR A 35 9.49 6.49 9.63
N LEU A 36 9.50 5.32 10.26
CA LEU A 36 8.98 5.12 11.61
C LEU A 36 9.83 5.85 12.66
N SER A 37 11.16 5.75 12.60
CA SER A 37 12.06 6.43 13.54
C SER A 37 12.09 7.96 13.39
N ALA A 38 11.83 8.47 12.18
CA ALA A 38 11.70 9.90 11.88
C ALA A 38 10.35 10.49 12.32
N GLY A 39 9.49 9.71 12.99
CA GLY A 39 8.19 10.17 13.47
C GLY A 39 7.12 10.26 12.39
N MET A 40 7.22 9.42 11.34
CA MET A 40 6.22 9.27 10.27
C MET A 40 5.90 10.60 9.54
N PRO A 41 6.91 11.26 8.95
CA PRO A 41 6.72 12.57 8.32
C PRO A 41 5.70 12.51 7.18
N MET A 42 4.74 13.43 7.17
CA MET A 42 3.79 13.58 6.06
C MET A 42 4.36 14.58 5.04
N MET A 43 4.85 14.07 3.92
CA MET A 43 5.29 14.85 2.76
C MET A 43 4.46 14.44 1.55
N ILE A 44 3.18 14.82 1.59
CA ILE A 44 2.21 14.49 0.56
C ILE A 44 2.65 15.16 -0.75
N PRO A 45 2.82 14.41 -1.85
CA PRO A 45 3.25 14.98 -3.12
C PRO A 45 2.17 15.92 -3.68
N SER A 46 2.57 16.93 -4.45
CA SER A 46 1.61 17.89 -5.02
C SER A 46 0.67 17.26 -6.06
N ASP A 47 1.03 16.12 -6.64
CA ASP A 47 0.20 15.32 -7.55
C ASP A 47 -0.61 14.25 -6.81
N TYR A 48 -1.00 14.53 -5.56
CA TYR A 48 -1.76 13.57 -4.76
C TYR A 48 -3.13 13.28 -5.38
N GLU A 49 -3.54 12.03 -5.24
CA GLU A 49 -4.87 11.55 -5.59
C GLU A 49 -5.32 10.59 -4.49
N ILE A 50 -6.62 10.55 -4.22
CA ILE A 50 -7.24 9.50 -3.41
C ILE A 50 -7.75 8.44 -4.36
N PHE A 51 -7.17 7.25 -4.27
CA PHE A 51 -7.56 6.10 -5.07
C PHE A 51 -8.70 5.36 -4.41
N LEU A 52 -9.60 4.82 -5.23
CA LEU A 52 -10.76 4.06 -4.79
C LEU A 52 -10.75 2.68 -5.47
N SER A 53 -10.71 1.62 -4.66
CA SER A 53 -11.01 0.25 -5.07
C SER A 53 -12.35 -0.19 -4.47
N ASP A 54 -12.74 -1.42 -4.75
CA ASP A 54 -13.97 -2.00 -4.20
C ASP A 54 -13.87 -2.29 -2.69
N ASP A 55 -12.65 -2.48 -2.18
CA ASP A 55 -12.37 -2.88 -0.80
C ASP A 55 -11.59 -1.84 0.02
N ALA A 56 -11.12 -0.74 -0.58
CA ALA A 56 -10.34 0.27 0.12
C ALA A 56 -10.35 1.64 -0.57
N SER A 57 -10.02 2.66 0.22
CA SER A 57 -9.46 3.92 -0.30
C SER A 57 -7.98 4.02 0.04
N ALA A 58 -7.18 4.62 -0.85
CA ALA A 58 -5.76 4.77 -0.63
C ALA A 58 -5.25 6.17 -1.00
N MET A 59 -4.24 6.67 -0.28
CA MET A 59 -3.57 7.93 -0.63
C MET A 59 -2.09 7.93 -0.24
N CYS A 60 -1.25 8.63 -1.00
CA CYS A 60 0.16 8.80 -0.68
C CYS A 60 0.35 9.77 0.50
N LEU A 61 1.09 9.36 1.53
CA LEU A 61 1.49 10.20 2.66
C LEU A 61 2.88 10.80 2.50
N PHE A 62 3.77 10.07 1.82
CA PHE A 62 5.17 10.42 1.65
C PHE A 62 5.69 9.79 0.38
N ARG A 63 6.42 10.57 -0.43
CA ARG A 63 7.13 10.06 -1.61
C ARG A 63 8.49 10.74 -1.76
N LYS A 64 9.54 9.95 -1.99
CA LYS A 64 10.88 10.43 -2.34
C LYS A 64 11.54 9.41 -3.29
N GLY A 65 11.77 9.82 -4.53
CA GLY A 65 12.25 8.91 -5.58
C GLY A 65 11.31 7.72 -5.75
N GLN A 66 11.88 6.51 -5.68
CA GLN A 66 11.17 5.24 -5.81
C GLN A 66 10.53 4.72 -4.51
N PHE A 67 10.64 5.48 -3.42
CA PHE A 67 10.10 5.09 -2.13
C PHE A 67 8.82 5.86 -1.81
N GLN A 68 7.80 5.14 -1.35
CA GLN A 68 6.49 5.70 -1.04
C GLN A 68 5.89 5.07 0.21
N VAL A 69 5.21 5.89 1.02
CA VAL A 69 4.24 5.42 2.02
C VAL A 69 2.83 5.73 1.52
N GLU A 70 2.03 4.69 1.36
CA GLU A 70 0.61 4.82 1.03
C GLU A 70 -0.24 4.41 2.24
N LEU A 71 -1.20 5.27 2.62
CA LEU A 71 -2.21 4.94 3.61
C LEU A 71 -3.38 4.26 2.90
N TYR A 72 -3.70 3.05 3.32
CA TYR A 72 -4.92 2.35 2.96
C TYR A 72 -5.93 2.45 4.08
N MET A 73 -7.17 2.79 3.74
CA MET A 73 -8.36 2.67 4.57
C MET A 73 -9.21 1.54 3.99
N VAL A 74 -9.01 0.35 4.54
CA VAL A 74 -9.66 -0.88 4.10
C VAL A 74 -11.07 -0.94 4.67
N TYR A 75 -12.04 -1.20 3.81
CA TYR A 75 -13.46 -1.24 4.15
C TYR A 75 -13.81 -2.50 4.97
N PRO A 76 -14.94 -2.48 5.71
CA PRO A 76 -15.45 -3.64 6.42
C PRO A 76 -15.57 -4.91 5.58
N GLY A 77 -15.14 -6.04 6.15
CA GLY A 77 -15.23 -7.36 5.52
C GLY A 77 -14.51 -7.46 4.17
N PRO A 78 -13.25 -7.01 4.07
CA PRO A 78 -12.57 -6.92 2.79
C PRO A 78 -12.33 -8.31 2.19
N LEU A 79 -12.50 -8.41 0.88
CA LEU A 79 -12.05 -9.55 0.10
C LEU A 79 -10.64 -9.26 -0.40
N VAL A 80 -9.65 -9.96 0.17
CA VAL A 80 -8.27 -9.86 -0.30
C VAL A 80 -7.92 -11.15 -1.05
N PRO A 81 -8.15 -11.20 -2.37
CA PRO A 81 -7.80 -12.37 -3.16
C PRO A 81 -6.29 -12.59 -3.18
N ILE A 82 -5.85 -13.78 -3.58
CA ILE A 82 -4.43 -14.05 -3.82
C ILE A 82 -4.00 -13.28 -5.08
N HIS A 83 -2.95 -12.48 -4.94
CA HIS A 83 -2.41 -11.62 -5.99
C HIS A 83 -0.93 -11.30 -5.75
N GLU A 84 -0.27 -10.74 -6.75
CA GLU A 84 1.09 -10.23 -6.73
C GLU A 84 1.09 -8.72 -6.96
N HIS A 85 2.16 -8.05 -6.52
CA HIS A 85 2.53 -6.70 -6.97
C HIS A 85 3.82 -6.77 -7.80
N PRO A 86 3.73 -6.90 -9.14
CA PRO A 86 4.91 -6.94 -9.99
C PRO A 86 5.70 -5.64 -9.89
N ASP A 87 7.03 -5.76 -9.79
CA ASP A 87 7.98 -4.64 -9.79
C ASP A 87 7.88 -3.68 -8.59
N VAL A 88 7.21 -4.08 -7.50
CA VAL A 88 7.13 -3.31 -6.26
C VAL A 88 7.38 -4.22 -5.06
N GLU A 89 8.31 -3.85 -4.20
CA GLU A 89 8.44 -4.47 -2.87
C GLU A 89 7.52 -3.74 -1.88
N VAL A 90 6.81 -4.47 -1.03
CA VAL A 90 5.83 -3.89 -0.11
C VAL A 90 5.96 -4.44 1.30
N ILE A 91 6.03 -3.56 2.31
CA ILE A 91 5.81 -3.91 3.71
C ILE A 91 4.45 -3.38 4.14
N LYS A 92 3.61 -4.27 4.66
CA LYS A 92 2.29 -3.90 5.22
C LYS A 92 2.39 -3.73 6.72
N TYR A 93 1.97 -2.58 7.21
CA TYR A 93 1.98 -2.22 8.62
C TYR A 93 0.59 -1.73 9.05
N TYR A 94 -0.10 -2.50 9.88
CA TYR A 94 -1.48 -2.22 10.27
C TYR A 94 -1.53 -1.10 11.32
N SER A 95 -2.26 -0.03 11.03
CA SER A 95 -2.55 1.03 12.00
C SER A 95 -3.73 0.60 12.87
N GLY A 96 -3.41 -0.04 13.98
CA GLY A 96 -4.41 -0.57 14.92
C GLY A 96 -3.81 -1.28 16.12
N THR A 97 -2.53 -1.05 16.39
CA THR A 97 -1.75 -1.66 17.48
C THR A 97 -1.50 -0.69 18.66
N PHE A 98 -2.27 0.41 18.69
CA PHE A 98 -2.30 1.49 19.71
C PHE A 98 -3.66 2.21 19.58
N ASP A 99 -4.42 2.65 20.58
CA ASP A 99 -4.44 2.56 22.05
C ASP A 99 -5.92 2.69 22.44
N HIS A 100 -6.41 1.94 23.43
CA HIS A 100 -7.60 2.39 24.16
C HIS A 100 -7.12 3.20 25.38
N ILE A 101 -7.84 4.26 25.72
CA ILE A 101 -7.60 4.99 26.97
C ILE A 101 -8.27 4.21 28.09
N GLU A 102 -7.51 3.45 28.86
CA GLU A 102 -7.97 2.89 30.13
C GLU A 102 -7.49 3.79 31.27
N GLY A 103 -8.41 4.39 32.02
CA GLY A 103 -8.08 5.21 33.19
C GLY A 103 -7.16 6.42 32.90
N GLY A 104 -7.20 6.97 31.68
CA GLY A 104 -6.38 8.13 31.30
C GLY A 104 -4.94 7.79 30.93
N ARG A 105 -4.61 6.51 30.70
CA ARG A 105 -3.29 6.07 30.23
C ARG A 105 -3.39 5.38 28.87
N PHE A 106 -2.39 5.60 28.03
CA PHE A 106 -2.21 4.89 26.78
C PHE A 106 -1.77 3.45 27.09
N VAL A 107 -2.59 2.46 26.75
CA VAL A 107 -2.27 1.04 26.91
C VAL A 107 -2.04 0.42 25.53
N ARG A 108 -0.77 0.10 25.24
CA ARG A 108 -0.32 -0.55 23.99
C ARG A 108 -0.89 -1.98 23.92
N GLN A 109 -1.81 -2.24 23.00
CA GLN A 109 -2.31 -3.60 22.77
C GLN A 109 -1.90 -4.11 21.39
N ARG A 110 -1.14 -5.21 21.42
CA ARG A 110 -0.50 -5.96 20.33
C ARG A 110 0.69 -5.24 19.68
N LYS A 111 1.75 -6.02 19.47
CA LYS A 111 2.92 -5.63 18.68
C LYS A 111 2.42 -5.15 17.33
N ALA A 112 2.83 -3.95 16.92
CA ALA A 112 2.86 -3.58 15.53
C ALA A 112 3.79 -4.55 14.80
N GLU A 113 3.25 -5.67 14.35
CA GLU A 113 3.99 -6.66 13.59
C GLU A 113 3.95 -6.19 12.14
N GLY A 114 5.03 -5.53 11.71
CA GLY A 114 5.33 -5.45 10.29
C GLY A 114 5.30 -6.89 9.75
N ARG A 115 4.45 -7.15 8.75
CA ARG A 115 4.48 -8.45 8.08
C ARG A 115 5.81 -8.58 7.31
N PRO A 116 6.26 -9.81 7.01
CA PRO A 116 7.43 -10.02 6.17
C PRO A 116 7.37 -9.16 4.91
N VAL A 117 8.52 -8.67 4.47
CA VAL A 117 8.63 -7.92 3.21
C VAL A 117 8.08 -8.79 2.09
N LEU A 118 7.03 -8.33 1.43
CA LEU A 118 6.57 -8.95 0.20
C LEU A 118 7.56 -8.58 -0.90
N LYS A 119 8.27 -9.58 -1.41
CA LYS A 119 9.22 -9.38 -2.49
C LYS A 119 8.51 -9.17 -3.83
N LYS A 120 9.21 -8.55 -4.76
CA LYS A 120 8.74 -8.31 -6.13
C LYS A 120 8.18 -9.60 -6.74
N GLY A 121 6.90 -9.59 -7.12
CA GLY A 121 6.21 -10.73 -7.74
C GLY A 121 5.86 -11.87 -6.77
N GLU A 122 6.02 -11.68 -5.46
CA GLU A 122 5.56 -12.64 -4.46
C GLU A 122 4.04 -12.58 -4.32
N ALA A 123 3.39 -13.73 -4.45
CA ALA A 123 1.95 -13.83 -4.29
C ALA A 123 1.56 -13.75 -2.81
N HIS A 124 0.56 -12.93 -2.50
CA HIS A 124 0.01 -12.76 -1.15
C HIS A 124 -1.49 -12.50 -1.20
N GLY A 125 -2.13 -12.56 -0.03
CA GLY A 125 -3.57 -12.41 0.13
C GLY A 125 -4.10 -13.48 1.07
N ALA A 126 -5.28 -13.24 1.63
CA ALA A 126 -5.94 -14.28 2.42
C ALA A 126 -6.52 -15.36 1.50
N GLY A 127 -6.94 -14.98 0.28
CA GLY A 127 -7.66 -15.87 -0.62
C GLY A 127 -9.11 -16.13 -0.19
N PHE A 128 -9.52 -15.51 0.93
CA PHE A 128 -10.87 -15.55 1.48
C PHE A 128 -11.20 -14.17 2.07
N GLN A 129 -12.49 -13.92 2.27
CA GLN A 129 -12.97 -12.70 2.90
C GLN A 129 -12.52 -12.66 4.37
N LEU A 130 -11.92 -11.56 4.80
CA LEU A 130 -11.53 -11.38 6.20
C LEU A 130 -12.76 -11.05 7.05
N GLN A 131 -13.65 -12.04 7.23
CA GLN A 131 -14.94 -11.90 7.94
C GLN A 131 -14.80 -11.44 9.40
N GLY A 132 -13.60 -11.59 9.99
CA GLY A 132 -13.28 -11.07 11.33
C GLY A 132 -13.13 -9.54 11.39
N GLU A 133 -12.87 -8.88 10.26
CA GLU A 133 -12.58 -7.44 10.19
C GLU A 133 -13.85 -6.61 9.91
N LYS A 134 -14.79 -6.63 10.86
CA LYS A 134 -16.13 -6.02 10.69
C LYS A 134 -16.14 -4.49 10.67
N GLY A 135 -15.09 -3.84 11.18
CA GLY A 135 -15.00 -2.37 11.25
C GLY A 135 -14.23 -1.74 10.10
N GLY A 136 -13.57 -2.55 9.25
CA GLY A 136 -12.48 -2.07 8.42
C GLY A 136 -11.25 -1.74 9.29
N PHE A 137 -10.17 -1.35 8.64
CA PHE A 137 -8.93 -0.97 9.32
C PHE A 137 -8.07 -0.11 8.41
N ALA A 138 -7.14 0.63 8.98
CA ALA A 138 -6.12 1.33 8.22
C ALA A 138 -4.78 0.58 8.27
N LEU A 139 -3.99 0.71 7.21
CA LEU A 139 -2.63 0.21 7.14
C LEU A 139 -1.75 1.16 6.34
N PHE A 140 -0.47 1.20 6.70
CA PHE A 140 0.58 1.82 5.90
C PHE A 140 1.21 0.75 5.01
N ALA A 141 1.31 1.03 3.73
CA ALA A 141 2.08 0.27 2.77
C ALA A 141 3.38 1.04 2.49
N PHE A 142 4.50 0.51 2.97
CA PHE A 142 5.83 0.99 2.60
C PHE A 142 6.23 0.32 1.30
N GLN A 143 6.64 1.10 0.31
CA GLN A 143 6.80 0.65 -1.05
C GLN A 143 8.17 1.06 -1.58
N HIS A 144 8.81 0.14 -2.30
CA HIS A 144 9.97 0.42 -3.13
C HIS A 144 9.68 -0.04 -4.55
N TRP A 145 9.61 0.92 -5.47
CA TRP A 145 9.21 0.71 -6.87
C TRP A 145 10.43 0.50 -7.76
N ALA A 146 10.33 -0.37 -8.77
CA ALA A 146 11.40 -0.55 -9.75
C ALA A 146 11.76 0.78 -10.46
N PRO A 147 13.03 1.01 -10.85
CA PRO A 147 13.51 2.33 -11.31
C PRO A 147 12.79 2.94 -12.52
N ASP A 148 12.17 2.11 -13.36
CA ASP A 148 11.47 2.49 -14.58
C ASP A 148 9.98 2.79 -14.35
N LEU A 149 9.47 2.63 -13.12
CA LEU A 149 8.09 2.90 -12.76
C LEU A 149 7.96 4.21 -12.00
N LYS A 150 6.97 5.03 -12.36
CA LYS A 150 6.54 6.16 -11.51
C LYS A 150 5.70 5.61 -10.35
N PRO A 151 6.09 5.82 -9.07
CA PRO A 151 5.27 5.42 -7.94
C PRO A 151 3.86 6.04 -8.00
N CYS A 152 2.83 5.21 -7.81
CA CYS A 152 1.43 5.64 -7.80
C CYS A 152 0.65 4.94 -6.68
N THR A 153 -0.11 3.89 -6.97
CA THR A 153 -0.83 3.06 -6.00
C THR A 153 -0.59 1.59 -6.30
N VAL A 154 -0.36 0.78 -5.26
CA VAL A 154 -0.17 -0.68 -5.45
C VAL A 154 -1.47 -1.37 -5.85
N ALA A 155 -2.64 -0.74 -5.62
CA ALA A 155 -3.92 -1.23 -6.10
C ALA A 155 -4.00 -1.30 -7.64
N ALA A 156 -3.20 -0.50 -8.35
CA ALA A 156 -3.11 -0.51 -9.81
C ALA A 156 -2.02 -1.45 -10.34
N ARG A 157 -0.99 -1.76 -9.54
CA ARG A 157 0.12 -2.66 -9.93
C ARG A 157 -0.20 -4.07 -9.47
N TRP A 158 -0.87 -4.82 -10.34
CA TRP A 158 -1.57 -6.04 -9.93
C TRP A 158 -1.34 -7.21 -10.88
N LYS A 159 -1.22 -8.41 -10.31
CA LYS A 159 -1.36 -9.67 -11.04
C LYS A 159 -2.11 -10.69 -10.20
N GLY A 160 -3.26 -11.16 -10.68
CA GLY A 160 -4.13 -12.07 -9.95
C GLY A 160 -5.60 -11.68 -10.03
N LYS A 161 -6.41 -12.34 -9.19
CA LYS A 161 -7.85 -12.02 -9.08
C LYS A 161 -8.02 -10.59 -8.57
N THR A 162 -8.93 -9.83 -9.15
CA THR A 162 -9.23 -8.46 -8.72
C THR A 162 -10.25 -8.45 -7.58
N VAL A 163 -10.28 -7.36 -6.83
CA VAL A 163 -11.27 -7.15 -5.75
C VAL A 163 -12.63 -6.71 -6.30
N GLY A 164 -12.67 -6.20 -7.53
CA GLY A 164 -13.90 -5.80 -8.20
C GLY A 164 -13.67 -4.78 -9.34
N PRO A 165 -14.78 -4.29 -9.94
CA PRO A 165 -14.73 -3.46 -11.13
C PRO A 165 -14.12 -2.08 -10.91
N LYS A 166 -14.15 -1.50 -9.70
CA LYS A 166 -13.48 -0.22 -9.44
C LYS A 166 -11.96 -0.37 -9.49
N GLN A 167 -11.44 -1.45 -8.91
CA GLN A 167 -10.01 -1.76 -9.04
C GLN A 167 -9.63 -2.00 -10.50
N GLU A 168 -10.41 -2.75 -11.26
CA GLU A 168 -10.10 -2.99 -12.67
C GLU A 168 -10.10 -1.69 -13.49
N ALA A 169 -11.04 -0.78 -13.25
CA ALA A 169 -11.05 0.53 -13.89
C ALA A 169 -9.79 1.35 -13.53
N LEU A 170 -9.37 1.28 -12.27
CA LEU A 170 -8.13 1.91 -11.80
C LEU A 170 -6.90 1.32 -12.50
N ILE A 171 -6.81 -0.01 -12.62
CA ILE A 171 -5.71 -0.69 -13.32
C ILE A 171 -5.66 -0.25 -14.79
N ARG A 172 -6.80 -0.27 -15.51
CA ARG A 172 -6.87 0.16 -16.92
C ARG A 172 -6.45 1.62 -17.11
N ARG A 173 -6.73 2.50 -16.15
CA ARG A 173 -6.32 3.91 -16.22
C ARG A 173 -4.79 4.08 -16.19
N PHE A 174 -4.09 3.30 -15.38
CA PHE A 174 -2.64 3.38 -15.24
C PHE A 174 -1.89 2.49 -16.24
N TYR A 175 -2.50 1.38 -16.64
CA TYR A 175 -1.92 0.38 -17.54
C TYR A 175 -2.93 0.02 -18.63
N PRO A 176 -3.17 0.92 -19.61
CA PRO A 176 -4.21 0.75 -20.62
C PRO A 176 -4.00 -0.48 -21.51
N ASP A 177 -2.76 -0.92 -21.65
CA ASP A 177 -2.41 -2.09 -22.47
C ASP A 177 -2.45 -3.41 -21.67
N ALA A 178 -2.58 -3.36 -20.33
CA ALA A 178 -2.52 -4.54 -19.47
C ALA A 178 -3.68 -5.52 -19.74
N TYR A 179 -3.43 -6.80 -19.52
CA TYR A 179 -4.46 -7.83 -19.60
C TYR A 179 -5.44 -7.69 -18.42
N VAL A 180 -6.65 -7.19 -18.67
CA VAL A 180 -7.69 -6.99 -17.64
C VAL A 180 -9.04 -7.50 -18.13
N VAL A 181 -9.50 -8.59 -17.54
CA VAL A 181 -10.81 -9.22 -17.78
C VAL A 181 -11.62 -9.23 -16.49
N GLU A 182 -12.90 -9.59 -16.56
CA GLU A 182 -13.75 -9.64 -15.38
C GLU A 182 -13.15 -10.55 -14.29
N GLY A 183 -12.87 -9.98 -13.12
CA GLY A 183 -12.35 -10.69 -11.95
C GLY A 183 -10.85 -11.00 -12.00
N TYR A 184 -10.10 -10.52 -13.00
CA TYR A 184 -8.66 -10.80 -13.11
C TYR A 184 -7.89 -9.70 -13.85
N ALA A 185 -6.70 -9.38 -13.36
CA ALA A 185 -5.77 -8.49 -14.02
C ALA A 185 -4.34 -9.03 -13.97
N ASP A 186 -3.55 -8.72 -15.00
CA ASP A 186 -2.11 -8.95 -15.04
C ASP A 186 -1.41 -7.80 -15.78
N VAL A 187 -0.74 -6.93 -15.03
CA VAL A 187 0.00 -5.78 -15.59
C VAL A 187 1.33 -6.16 -16.25
N THR A 188 1.73 -7.43 -16.18
CA THR A 188 2.94 -7.96 -16.85
C THR A 188 2.64 -8.55 -18.22
N ARG A 189 1.36 -8.66 -18.58
CA ARG A 189 0.87 -9.17 -19.87
C ARG A 189 0.03 -8.09 -20.56
N ARG A 190 0.02 -8.07 -21.89
CA ARG A 190 -0.83 -7.18 -22.69
C ARG A 190 -2.10 -7.88 -23.16
N MET A 191 -3.17 -7.11 -23.40
CA MET A 191 -4.39 -7.61 -24.04
C MET A 191 -4.15 -8.18 -25.45
N SER A 192 -3.15 -7.64 -26.15
CA SER A 192 -2.77 -8.10 -27.49
C SER A 192 -1.90 -9.36 -27.49
N ASP A 193 -1.46 -9.83 -26.33
CA ASP A 193 -0.60 -11.01 -26.25
C ASP A 193 -1.42 -12.27 -26.57
N PRO A 194 -0.96 -13.14 -27.50
CA PRO A 194 -1.66 -14.36 -27.86
C PRO A 194 -2.05 -15.18 -26.63
N GLU A 195 -3.24 -15.78 -26.64
CA GLU A 195 -3.62 -16.75 -25.62
C GLU A 195 -2.57 -17.87 -25.56
N GLY A 196 -1.86 -17.97 -24.43
CA GLY A 196 -0.80 -18.96 -24.23
C GLY A 196 0.56 -18.41 -23.78
N PHE A 197 0.76 -17.09 -23.71
CA PHE A 197 1.95 -16.51 -23.07
C PHE A 197 1.84 -16.58 -21.54
N ALA A 198 1.87 -17.79 -21.00
CA ALA A 198 2.10 -17.98 -19.57
C ALA A 198 3.54 -17.56 -19.26
N TYR A 199 3.69 -16.57 -18.38
CA TYR A 199 4.97 -16.24 -17.76
C TYR A 199 5.58 -17.53 -17.19
N ARG A 200 6.68 -17.99 -17.78
CA ARG A 200 7.48 -19.08 -17.23
C ARG A 200 8.10 -18.54 -15.94
N SER A 201 7.48 -18.83 -14.80
CA SER A 201 8.23 -18.81 -13.55
C SER A 201 9.43 -19.72 -13.75
N SER A 202 10.61 -19.21 -13.42
CA SER A 202 11.83 -20.00 -13.34
C SER A 202 11.58 -21.21 -12.44
N GLY A 203 11.47 -22.40 -13.05
CA GLY A 203 11.48 -23.69 -12.36
C GLY A 203 10.10 -24.32 -12.10
N ALA A 204 9.49 -24.91 -13.14
CA ALA A 204 8.52 -25.98 -12.97
C ALA A 204 8.67 -27.01 -14.09
N ILE A 205 8.72 -28.29 -13.70
CA ILE A 205 8.89 -29.45 -14.59
C ILE A 205 7.62 -29.64 -15.44
N PRO A 206 7.72 -29.94 -16.75
CA PRO A 206 6.56 -30.14 -17.61
C PRO A 206 5.68 -31.31 -17.16
N VAL A 207 4.36 -31.12 -17.26
CA VAL A 207 3.31 -32.12 -16.94
C VAL A 207 3.40 -33.40 -17.79
N SER A 208 4.23 -33.42 -18.83
CA SER A 208 4.54 -34.64 -19.61
C SER A 208 5.48 -35.62 -18.89
N GLN A 209 5.83 -35.36 -17.63
CA GLN A 209 6.60 -36.26 -16.76
C GLN A 209 5.84 -36.66 -15.48
N LEU A 210 4.51 -36.56 -15.49
CA LEU A 210 3.63 -37.23 -14.52
C LEU A 210 2.98 -38.46 -15.16
#